data_AF-A0A3D0XRD6-F1
#
_entry.id   AF-A0A3D0XRD6-F1
#
_cell.length_a   1.000
_cell.length_b   1.000
_cell.length_c   1.000
_cell.angle_alpha   90.00
_cell.angle_beta   90.00
_cell.angle_gamma   90.00
#
_symmetry.space_group_name_H-M   'P 1'
#
loop_
_entity.id
_entity.type
_entity.pdbx_description
1 polymer ?
#
loop_
_entity_poly.entity_id
_entity_poly.type
_entity_poly.pdbx_seq_one_letter_code
_entity_poly.pdbx_strand_id
1 'polypeptide(L)'
;MVKVNENFVKLPASYLFVEIDNRVKAFQKKHPEKEILRLGIGDVTRPLVGPVVDAMKRATDEMGCAETFRGYGPENGYAFLRETIAENDYKDLSIEPDEIFISDGAKSDTGSIGDIFGLENVVAVCDPVYPVYVDTNVMAGRAG
;
A
#
# COMPACT_ATOMS: atom_id res chain seq x y z
N MET A 1 -9.99 -26.91 -18.87
CA MET A 1 -9.49 -25.61 -19.37
C MET A 1 -9.64 -24.61 -18.22
N VAL A 2 -8.61 -23.82 -17.91
CA VAL A 2 -8.67 -22.82 -16.83
C VAL A 2 -9.62 -21.71 -17.24
N LYS A 3 -10.52 -21.28 -16.34
CA LYS A 3 -11.40 -20.12 -16.56
C LYS A 3 -10.72 -18.86 -16.00
N VAL A 4 -10.67 -17.80 -16.77
CA VAL A 4 -10.15 -16.49 -16.34
C VAL A 4 -11.20 -15.73 -15.53
N ASN A 5 -10.78 -14.78 -14.68
CA ASN A 5 -11.69 -13.84 -14.03
C ASN A 5 -12.23 -12.85 -15.08
N GLU A 6 -13.50 -13.00 -15.48
CA GLU A 6 -14.16 -12.13 -16.46
C GLU A 6 -14.32 -10.67 -15.98
N ASN A 7 -14.13 -10.40 -14.70
CA ASN A 7 -14.09 -9.02 -14.21
C ASN A 7 -12.75 -8.34 -14.51
N PHE A 8 -11.67 -9.12 -14.61
CA PHE A 8 -10.35 -8.58 -14.90
C PHE A 8 -10.28 -7.92 -16.28
N VAL A 9 -11.06 -8.41 -17.26
CA VAL A 9 -11.12 -7.82 -18.61
C VAL A 9 -11.89 -6.49 -18.67
N LYS A 10 -12.58 -6.10 -17.58
CA LYS A 10 -13.29 -4.81 -17.49
C LYS A 10 -12.35 -3.66 -17.09
N LEU A 11 -11.13 -3.96 -16.64
CA LEU A 11 -10.14 -2.94 -16.32
C LEU A 11 -9.67 -2.19 -17.58
N PRO A 12 -9.36 -0.89 -17.47
CA PRO A 12 -8.76 -0.15 -18.58
C PRO A 12 -7.38 -0.74 -18.95
N ALA A 13 -7.03 -0.65 -20.23
CA ALA A 13 -5.83 -1.28 -20.78
C ALA A 13 -4.50 -0.78 -20.20
N SER A 14 -4.47 0.40 -19.57
CA SER A 14 -3.27 0.92 -18.94
C SER A 14 -3.59 1.62 -17.62
N TYR A 15 -2.83 1.25 -16.60
CA TYR A 15 -2.76 1.98 -15.33
C TYR A 15 -2.09 3.34 -15.56
N LEU A 16 -2.61 4.39 -14.91
CA LEU A 16 -2.18 5.79 -15.10
C LEU A 16 -0.64 5.95 -15.03
N PHE A 17 -0.01 5.33 -14.03
CA PHE A 17 1.42 5.51 -13.78
C PHE A 17 2.32 4.80 -14.80
N VAL A 18 1.84 3.72 -15.42
CA VAL A 18 2.56 3.04 -16.52
C VAL A 18 2.60 3.94 -17.76
N GLU A 19 1.49 4.59 -18.07
CA GLU A 19 1.41 5.50 -19.23
C GLU A 19 2.30 6.74 -19.03
N ILE A 20 2.34 7.29 -17.82
CA ILE A 20 3.23 8.41 -17.48
C ILE A 20 4.70 8.02 -17.71
N ASP A 21 5.12 6.86 -17.19
CA ASP A 21 6.50 6.37 -17.34
C ASP A 21 6.88 6.14 -18.82
N ASN A 22 5.98 5.56 -19.61
CA ASN A 22 6.19 5.36 -21.05
C ASN A 22 6.43 6.69 -21.79
N ARG A 23 5.63 7.72 -21.48
CA ARG A 23 5.78 9.05 -22.10
C ARG A 23 7.07 9.74 -21.69
N VAL A 24 7.43 9.67 -20.40
CA VAL A 24 8.68 10.23 -19.87
C VAL A 24 9.88 9.59 -20.58
N LYS A 25 9.91 8.26 -20.70
CA LYS A 25 10.98 7.52 -21.40
C LYS A 25 11.07 7.91 -22.88
N ALA A 26 9.93 8.00 -23.57
CA ALA A 26 9.89 8.39 -24.97
C ALA A 26 10.40 9.82 -25.20
N PHE A 27 10.09 10.73 -24.29
CA PHE A 27 10.60 12.10 -24.32
C PHE A 27 12.11 12.15 -24.07
N GLN A 28 12.61 11.48 -23.02
CA GLN A 28 14.04 11.40 -22.71
C GLN A 28 14.88 10.83 -23.86
N LYS A 29 14.36 9.82 -24.57
CA LYS A 29 15.04 9.25 -25.74
C LYS A 29 15.18 10.25 -26.90
N LYS A 30 14.20 11.15 -27.07
CA LYS A 30 14.19 12.18 -28.13
C LYS A 30 14.97 13.43 -27.73
N HIS A 31 15.15 13.67 -26.42
CA HIS A 31 15.74 14.87 -25.86
C HIS A 31 16.77 14.51 -24.77
N PRO A 32 17.87 13.80 -25.10
CA PRO A 32 18.86 13.35 -24.12
C PRO A 32 19.57 14.51 -23.40
N GLU A 33 19.55 15.70 -23.96
CA GLU A 33 20.11 16.92 -23.38
C GLU A 33 19.19 17.61 -22.36
N LYS A 34 17.93 17.20 -22.27
CA LYS A 34 16.94 17.81 -21.38
C LYS A 34 16.86 17.05 -20.07
N GLU A 35 17.13 17.75 -18.97
CA GLU A 35 16.86 17.24 -17.63
C GLU A 35 15.35 17.23 -17.35
N ILE A 36 14.83 16.11 -16.81
CA ILE A 36 13.43 15.99 -16.42
C ILE A 36 13.29 16.20 -14.91
N LEU A 37 12.47 17.16 -14.53
CA LEU A 37 11.98 17.31 -13.16
C LEU A 37 10.71 16.46 -12.99
N ARG A 38 10.79 15.43 -12.17
CA ARG A 38 9.68 14.49 -11.92
C ARG A 38 8.83 14.99 -10.75
N LEU A 39 7.72 15.66 -11.07
CA LEU A 39 6.77 16.22 -10.10
C LEU A 39 5.40 15.50 -10.15
N GLY A 40 5.38 14.24 -10.61
CA GLY A 40 4.18 13.45 -10.84
C GLY A 40 3.92 12.46 -9.71
N ILE A 41 4.48 11.25 -9.83
CA ILE A 41 4.35 10.20 -8.83
C ILE A 41 5.02 10.69 -7.54
N GLY A 42 4.27 10.71 -6.44
CA GLY A 42 4.67 11.24 -5.13
C GLY A 42 5.68 10.36 -4.38
N ASP A 43 6.71 9.88 -5.08
CA ASP A 43 7.82 9.17 -4.44
C ASP A 43 8.68 10.15 -3.64
N VAL A 44 9.14 9.71 -2.48
CA VAL A 44 9.84 10.56 -1.53
C VAL A 44 11.30 10.77 -1.94
N THR A 45 11.85 11.95 -1.65
CA THR A 45 13.22 12.32 -2.06
C THR A 45 14.20 12.43 -0.89
N ARG A 46 13.75 12.15 0.34
CA ARG A 46 14.55 12.26 1.56
C ARG A 46 14.85 10.87 2.12
N PRO A 47 16.05 10.66 2.71
CA PRO A 47 16.37 9.40 3.36
C PRO A 47 15.53 9.18 4.62
N LEU A 48 15.50 7.93 5.09
CA LEU A 48 14.96 7.61 6.40
C LEU A 48 15.72 8.37 7.50
N VAL A 49 14.99 8.80 8.53
CA VAL A 49 15.58 9.50 9.67
C VAL A 49 16.46 8.54 10.49
N GLY A 50 17.55 9.07 11.07
CA GLY A 50 18.54 8.28 11.82
C GLY A 50 17.94 7.31 12.85
N PRO A 51 16.99 7.73 13.70
CA PRO A 51 16.38 6.84 14.69
C PRO A 51 15.69 5.60 14.09
N VAL A 52 15.04 5.73 12.92
CA VAL A 52 14.42 4.60 12.21
C VAL A 52 15.48 3.65 11.69
N VAL A 53 16.55 4.18 11.09
CA VAL A 53 17.68 3.38 10.60
C VAL A 53 18.33 2.59 11.72
N ASP A 54 18.57 3.22 12.87
CA ASP A 54 19.20 2.56 14.01
C ASP A 54 18.29 1.51 14.64
N ALA A 55 16.97 1.73 14.68
CA ALA A 55 16.02 0.72 15.13
C ALA A 55 16.00 -0.51 14.21
N MET A 56 16.01 -0.31 12.89
CA MET A 56 16.03 -1.42 11.93
C MET A 56 17.32 -2.24 12.00
N LYS A 57 18.47 -1.58 12.23
CA LYS A 57 19.75 -2.28 12.47
C LYS A 57 19.66 -3.16 13.71
N ARG A 58 19.21 -2.60 14.84
CA ARG A 58 19.06 -3.38 16.08
C ARG A 58 18.09 -4.56 15.93
N ALA A 59 16.98 -4.37 15.23
CA ALA A 59 16.04 -5.46 14.95
C ALA A 59 16.69 -6.56 14.08
N THR A 60 17.55 -6.19 13.13
CA THR A 60 18.29 -7.17 12.31
C THR A 60 19.34 -7.91 13.16
N ASP A 61 20.05 -7.21 14.04
CA ASP A 61 21.03 -7.81 14.95
C ASP A 61 20.35 -8.79 15.93
N GLU A 62 19.17 -8.44 16.47
CA GLU A 62 18.35 -9.32 17.34
C GLU A 62 17.98 -10.62 16.63
N MET A 63 17.61 -10.54 15.34
CA MET A 63 17.26 -11.70 14.52
C MET A 63 18.46 -12.56 14.14
N GLY A 64 19.69 -12.05 14.26
CA GLY A 64 20.92 -12.79 14.01
C GLY A 64 21.39 -13.68 15.17
N CYS A 65 20.82 -13.50 16.36
CA CYS A 65 21.17 -14.26 17.56
C CYS A 65 20.10 -15.32 17.85
N ALA A 66 20.52 -16.59 18.01
CA ALA A 66 19.60 -17.70 18.19
C ALA A 66 18.74 -17.57 19.47
N GLU A 67 19.29 -16.94 20.51
CA GLU A 67 18.64 -16.74 21.81
C GLU A 67 17.54 -15.68 21.77
N THR A 68 17.60 -14.74 20.81
CA THR A 68 16.66 -13.62 20.68
C THR A 68 15.83 -13.67 19.40
N PHE A 69 16.09 -14.62 18.51
CA PHE A 69 15.36 -14.82 17.26
C PHE A 69 13.85 -14.96 17.50
N ARG A 70 13.06 -14.30 16.64
CA ARG A 70 11.59 -14.37 16.65
C ARG A 70 11.11 -15.02 15.36
N GLY A 71 10.25 -16.04 15.48
CA GLY A 71 9.59 -16.67 14.33
C GLY A 71 8.45 -15.82 13.78
N TYR A 72 7.34 -16.47 13.39
CA TYR A 72 6.12 -15.74 13.02
C TYR A 72 5.68 -14.79 14.14
N GLY A 73 5.46 -13.53 13.76
CA GLY A 73 4.87 -12.54 14.65
C GLY A 73 3.35 -12.75 14.81
N PRO A 74 2.71 -11.97 15.69
CA PRO A 74 1.25 -11.93 15.78
C PRO A 74 0.62 -11.47 14.47
N GLU A 75 -0.48 -12.09 14.05
CA GLU A 75 -1.13 -11.80 12.76
C GLU A 75 -1.61 -10.35 12.62
N ASN A 76 -2.01 -9.71 13.72
CA ASN A 76 -2.42 -8.30 13.76
C ASN A 76 -1.27 -7.34 14.04
N GLY A 77 -0.04 -7.84 14.21
CA GLY A 77 1.14 -7.06 14.54
C GLY A 77 1.49 -7.04 16.04
N TYR A 78 2.75 -6.71 16.32
CA TYR A 78 3.28 -6.69 17.68
C TYR A 78 2.61 -5.62 18.56
N ALA A 79 2.32 -5.99 19.82
CA ALA A 79 1.63 -5.13 20.78
C ALA A 79 2.31 -3.77 20.98
N PHE A 80 3.64 -3.73 21.07
CA PHE A 80 4.39 -2.48 21.26
C PHE A 80 4.08 -1.44 20.17
N LEU A 81 3.85 -1.89 18.92
CA LEU A 81 3.56 -0.99 17.81
C LEU A 81 2.10 -0.54 17.83
N ARG A 82 1.17 -1.47 18.07
CA ARG A 82 -0.26 -1.17 18.17
C ARG A 82 -0.55 -0.19 19.31
N GLU A 83 0.01 -0.43 20.50
CA GLU A 83 -0.11 0.46 21.66
C GLU A 83 0.49 1.85 21.37
N THR A 84 1.64 1.89 20.69
CA THR A 84 2.27 3.17 20.31
C THR A 84 1.39 3.97 19.35
N ILE A 85 0.79 3.32 18.34
CA ILE A 85 -0.12 3.98 17.39
C ILE A 85 -1.38 4.47 18.12
N ALA A 86 -2.00 3.66 18.98
CA ALA A 86 -3.17 4.07 19.75
C ALA A 86 -2.89 5.34 20.57
N GLU A 87 -1.77 5.38 21.30
CA GLU A 87 -1.40 6.51 22.17
C GLU A 87 -0.96 7.77 21.41
N ASN A 88 -0.33 7.65 20.24
CA ASN A 88 0.22 8.82 19.54
C ASN A 88 -0.70 9.37 18.45
N ASP A 89 -1.44 8.51 17.76
CA ASP A 89 -2.28 8.91 16.62
C ASP A 89 -3.77 9.00 17.01
N TYR A 90 -4.21 8.26 18.03
CA TYR A 90 -5.62 8.10 18.37
C TYR A 90 -5.99 8.36 19.84
N LYS A 91 -5.10 8.96 20.63
CA LYS A 91 -5.25 9.16 22.08
C LYS A 91 -6.62 9.67 22.52
N ASP A 92 -7.15 10.66 21.80
CA ASP A 92 -8.41 11.34 22.13
C ASP A 92 -9.60 10.79 21.32
N LEU A 93 -9.41 9.70 20.57
CA LEU A 93 -10.39 9.12 19.64
C LEU A 93 -10.95 7.77 20.11
N SER A 94 -10.64 7.34 21.34
CA SER A 94 -11.13 6.07 21.92
C SER A 94 -10.86 4.84 21.04
N ILE A 95 -9.71 4.84 20.34
CA ILE A 95 -9.25 3.66 19.57
C ILE A 95 -8.35 2.83 20.47
N GLU A 96 -8.73 1.58 20.68
CA GLU A 96 -8.00 0.63 21.50
C GLU A 96 -6.93 -0.12 20.67
N PRO A 97 -5.83 -0.59 21.30
CA PRO A 97 -4.77 -1.29 20.57
C PRO A 97 -5.21 -2.56 19.83
N ASP A 98 -6.34 -3.18 20.19
CA ASP A 98 -6.91 -4.36 19.53
C ASP A 98 -7.77 -4.03 18.31
N GLU A 99 -8.08 -2.75 18.08
CA GLU A 99 -8.71 -2.23 16.86
C GLU A 99 -7.69 -1.91 15.76
N ILE A 100 -6.39 -1.96 16.07
CA ILE A 100 -5.29 -1.65 15.15
C ILE A 100 -4.72 -2.93 14.56
N PHE A 101 -4.69 -3.00 13.22
CA PHE A 101 -4.12 -4.11 12.46
C PHE A 101 -2.93 -3.62 11.64
N ILE A 102 -1.74 -4.15 11.91
CA ILE A 102 -0.52 -3.78 11.19
C ILE A 102 -0.41 -4.58 9.90
N SER A 103 -0.28 -3.88 8.77
CA SER A 103 -0.13 -4.48 7.45
C SER A 103 1.21 -4.11 6.80
N ASP A 104 1.43 -4.60 5.58
CA ASP A 104 2.59 -4.23 4.75
C ASP A 104 2.38 -2.91 3.98
N GLY A 105 1.18 -2.32 4.03
CA GLY A 105 0.90 -0.99 3.52
C GLY A 105 -0.55 -0.77 3.08
N ALA A 106 -0.94 0.51 3.09
CA ALA A 106 -2.32 0.93 2.79
C ALA A 106 -2.85 0.48 1.41
N LYS A 107 -1.98 0.28 0.41
CA LYS A 107 -2.40 -0.21 -0.90
C LYS A 107 -2.88 -1.66 -0.86
N SER A 108 -2.22 -2.53 -0.08
CA SER A 108 -2.63 -3.91 0.13
C SER A 108 -3.97 -3.95 0.87
N ASP A 109 -4.09 -3.17 1.95
CA ASP A 109 -5.30 -3.12 2.77
C ASP A 109 -6.50 -2.60 1.97
N THR A 110 -6.36 -1.44 1.32
CA THR A 110 -7.45 -0.89 0.51
C THR A 110 -7.78 -1.74 -0.72
N GLY A 111 -6.83 -2.54 -1.19
CA GLY A 111 -7.05 -3.52 -2.24
C GLY A 111 -7.81 -4.76 -1.76
N SER A 112 -7.58 -5.19 -0.52
CA SER A 112 -8.07 -6.48 0.02
C SER A 112 -9.26 -6.32 0.95
N ILE A 113 -9.54 -5.11 1.46
CA ILE A 113 -10.67 -4.86 2.37
C ILE A 113 -12.02 -5.21 1.73
N GLY A 114 -12.10 -5.24 0.41
CA GLY A 114 -13.27 -5.72 -0.34
C GLY A 114 -13.58 -7.20 -0.11
N ASP A 115 -12.60 -8.01 0.31
CA ASP A 115 -12.74 -9.47 0.42
C ASP A 115 -13.65 -9.89 1.59
N ILE A 116 -13.79 -9.03 2.60
CA ILE A 116 -14.68 -9.28 3.75
C ILE A 116 -16.12 -8.84 3.51
N PHE A 117 -16.42 -8.20 2.38
CA PHE A 117 -17.76 -7.70 2.05
C PHE A 117 -18.47 -8.54 0.98
N GLY A 118 -19.81 -8.62 1.06
CA GLY A 118 -20.63 -9.27 0.04
C GLY A 118 -20.51 -8.63 -1.35
N LEU A 119 -20.73 -9.42 -2.40
CA LEU A 119 -20.68 -8.95 -3.80
C LEU A 119 -21.83 -8.02 -4.18
N GLU A 120 -22.98 -8.15 -3.51
CA GLU A 120 -24.20 -7.36 -3.78
C GLU A 120 -24.12 -5.91 -3.26
N ASN A 121 -23.04 -5.53 -2.59
CA ASN A 121 -22.87 -4.18 -2.06
C ASN A 121 -22.52 -3.19 -3.18
N VAL A 122 -23.17 -2.03 -3.15
CA VAL A 122 -22.81 -0.88 -3.98
C VAL A 122 -21.67 -0.11 -3.30
N VAL A 123 -20.57 0.12 -4.01
CA VAL A 123 -19.40 0.84 -3.48
C VAL A 123 -19.38 2.26 -4.01
N ALA A 124 -19.52 3.22 -3.11
CA ALA A 124 -19.36 4.63 -3.42
C ALA A 124 -17.89 5.06 -3.25
N VAL A 125 -17.37 5.80 -4.22
CA VAL A 125 -16.04 6.41 -4.18
C VAL A 125 -16.16 7.91 -4.50
N CYS A 126 -15.20 8.70 -4.04
CA CYS A 126 -15.11 10.10 -4.45
C CYS A 126 -14.81 10.24 -5.95
N ASP A 127 -15.02 11.44 -6.51
CA ASP A 127 -14.53 11.80 -7.84
C ASP A 127 -13.93 13.22 -7.77
N PRO A 128 -12.60 13.39 -7.89
CA PRO A 128 -11.58 12.38 -8.24
C PRO A 128 -11.22 11.42 -7.09
N VAL A 129 -10.62 10.28 -7.42
CA VAL A 129 -10.21 9.24 -6.44
C VAL A 129 -8.92 8.52 -6.79
N TYR A 130 -8.29 7.92 -5.78
CA TYR A 130 -7.15 7.03 -5.96
C TYR A 130 -7.58 5.74 -6.70
N PRO A 131 -6.93 5.38 -7.83
CA PRO A 131 -7.44 4.33 -8.72
C PRO A 131 -7.59 2.95 -8.09
N VAL A 132 -6.80 2.62 -7.05
CA VAL A 132 -6.85 1.31 -6.40
C VAL A 132 -8.27 0.98 -5.90
N TYR A 133 -9.01 1.96 -5.39
CA TYR A 133 -10.35 1.72 -4.86
C TYR A 133 -11.34 1.32 -5.96
N VAL A 134 -11.14 1.83 -7.19
CA VAL A 134 -11.98 1.48 -8.34
C VAL A 134 -11.52 0.15 -8.92
N ASP A 135 -10.23 0.01 -9.20
CA ASP A 135 -9.66 -1.17 -9.87
C ASP A 135 -9.92 -2.46 -9.09
N THR A 136 -9.76 -2.45 -7.76
CA THR A 136 -9.99 -3.65 -6.93
C THR A 136 -11.47 -4.01 -6.85
N ASN A 137 -12.37 -3.03 -6.81
CA ASN A 137 -13.81 -3.29 -6.90
C ASN A 137 -14.23 -3.80 -8.26
N VAL A 138 -13.63 -3.30 -9.35
CA VAL A 138 -13.82 -3.87 -10.69
C VAL A 138 -13.39 -5.33 -10.69
N MET A 139 -12.17 -5.65 -10.24
CA MET A 139 -11.65 -7.03 -10.17
C MET A 139 -12.50 -7.97 -9.32
N ALA A 140 -13.08 -7.46 -8.23
CA ALA A 140 -13.96 -8.18 -7.33
C ALA A 140 -15.39 -8.35 -7.87
N GLY A 141 -15.72 -7.80 -9.05
CA GLY A 141 -17.04 -7.94 -9.66
C GLY A 141 -18.07 -6.92 -9.21
N ARG A 142 -17.62 -5.84 -8.56
CA ARG A 142 -18.46 -4.70 -8.13
C ARG A 142 -18.33 -3.51 -9.09
N ALA A 143 -18.04 -3.79 -10.36
CA ALA A 143 -18.08 -2.80 -11.44
C ALA A 143 -19.55 -2.55 -11.83
N GLY A 144 -20.08 -1.37 -11.51
CA GLY A 144 -21.45 -0.97 -11.82
C GLY A 144 -21.82 0.36 -11.20
#